data_AF-A0A0B1SAR2-F1
#
_entry.id   AF-A0A0B1SAR2-F1
#
_cell.length_a   1.000
_cell.length_b   1.000
_cell.length_c   1.000
_cell.angle_alpha   90.00
_cell.angle_beta   90.00
_cell.angle_gamma   90.00
#
_symmetry.space_group_name_H-M   'P 1'
#
loop_
_entity.id
_entity.type
_entity.pdbx_description
1 polymer ?
#
loop_
_entity_poly.entity_id
_entity_poly.type
_entity_poly.pdbx_seq_one_letter_code
_entity_poly.pdbx_strand_id
1 'polypeptide(L)'
;MSSGKVRSKRSLKISELTSLRVTAEAGLERFIQHWDLEQKLSFLPRKQDEKPRQRPVVLRKRRQRVRSSVNWKLFAYQFGRDHSQADLLWNEKTREEFRLAIEGELRALQNEKEQAASDVPISWNHTEFMIRYPSLQDEVKIGDYYLRLLLQEADDTATPIHNP
;
A
#
# COMPACT_ATOMS: atom_id res chain seq x y z
N MET A 1 -52.77 10.72 81.97
CA MET A 1 -52.59 11.64 80.81
C MET A 1 -51.52 11.04 79.89
N SER A 2 -51.91 10.13 78.99
CA SER A 2 -50.99 9.32 78.17
C SER A 2 -51.40 9.39 76.69
N SER A 3 -51.07 10.50 76.01
CA SER A 3 -51.32 10.63 74.56
C SER A 3 -50.13 11.19 73.76
N GLY A 4 -49.05 11.64 74.42
CA GLY A 4 -47.90 12.26 73.75
C GLY A 4 -46.80 11.29 73.25
N LYS A 5 -46.64 10.11 73.86
CA LYS A 5 -45.48 9.22 73.58
C LYS A 5 -45.65 8.29 72.38
N VAL A 6 -46.89 7.92 72.03
CA VAL A 6 -47.17 7.00 70.89
C VAL A 6 -47.11 7.73 69.54
N ARG A 7 -47.46 9.02 69.51
CA ARG A 7 -47.44 9.85 68.30
C ARG A 7 -46.00 10.18 67.85
N SER A 8 -45.09 10.39 68.80
CA SER A 8 -43.66 10.66 68.55
C SER A 8 -42.91 9.45 67.98
N LYS A 9 -43.16 8.23 68.48
CA LYS A 9 -42.53 7.02 67.91
C LYS A 9 -43.07 6.68 66.52
N ARG A 10 -44.34 7.02 66.21
CA ARG A 10 -44.91 6.88 64.87
C ARG A 10 -44.37 7.93 63.91
N SER A 11 -44.23 9.19 64.33
CA SER A 11 -43.68 10.25 63.48
C SER A 11 -42.22 10.01 63.13
N LEU A 12 -41.41 9.49 64.06
CA LEU A 12 -40.01 9.12 63.81
C LEU A 12 -39.88 7.96 62.81
N LYS A 13 -40.73 6.93 62.93
CA LYS A 13 -40.79 5.84 61.94
C LYS A 13 -41.26 6.33 60.57
N ILE A 14 -42.20 7.27 60.53
CA ILE A 14 -42.67 7.88 59.27
C ILE A 14 -41.58 8.76 58.66
N SER A 15 -40.79 9.48 59.47
CA SER A 15 -39.64 10.25 58.98
C SER A 15 -38.50 9.36 58.48
N GLU A 16 -38.25 8.22 59.13
CA GLU A 16 -37.28 7.22 58.65
C GLU A 16 -37.75 6.54 57.37
N LEU A 17 -39.04 6.21 57.25
CA LEU A 17 -39.60 5.65 56.02
C LEU A 17 -39.58 6.66 54.87
N THR A 18 -39.76 7.95 55.14
CA THR A 18 -39.67 8.99 54.11
C THR A 18 -38.23 9.27 53.72
N SER A 19 -37.26 9.25 54.64
CA SER A 19 -35.84 9.38 54.28
C SER A 19 -35.32 8.15 53.52
N LEU A 20 -35.76 6.95 53.88
CA LEU A 20 -35.49 5.71 53.13
C LEU A 20 -36.12 5.75 51.73
N ARG A 21 -37.33 6.30 51.61
CA ARG A 21 -38.00 6.49 50.32
C ARG A 21 -37.26 7.51 49.44
N VAL A 22 -36.82 8.63 50.00
CA VAL A 22 -36.09 9.67 49.26
C VAL A 22 -34.70 9.18 48.83
N THR A 23 -34.02 8.40 49.67
CA THR A 23 -32.72 7.79 49.31
C THR A 23 -32.88 6.66 48.29
N ALA A 24 -33.97 5.88 48.36
CA ALA A 24 -34.33 4.95 47.30
C ALA A 24 -34.66 5.67 45.99
N GLU A 25 -35.42 6.77 46.03
CA GLU A 25 -35.75 7.60 44.86
C GLU A 25 -34.50 8.21 44.23
N ALA A 26 -33.57 8.75 45.02
CA ALA A 26 -32.30 9.29 44.52
C ALA A 26 -31.37 8.21 43.94
N GLY A 27 -31.35 7.02 44.53
CA GLY A 27 -30.62 5.87 44.00
C GLY A 27 -31.23 5.34 42.70
N LEU A 28 -32.56 5.35 42.61
CA LEU A 28 -33.32 4.90 41.45
C LEU A 28 -33.23 5.90 40.30
N GLU A 29 -33.21 7.22 40.56
CA GLU A 29 -32.88 8.24 39.55
C GLU A 29 -31.46 8.07 39.00
N ARG A 30 -30.48 7.80 39.87
CA ARG A 30 -29.09 7.57 39.44
C ARG A 30 -28.94 6.28 38.64
N PHE A 31 -29.69 5.25 39.01
CA PHE A 31 -29.80 4.00 38.26
C PHE A 31 -30.50 4.22 36.92
N ILE A 32 -31.61 4.97 36.85
CA ILE A 32 -32.30 5.32 35.61
C ILE A 32 -31.39 6.14 34.70
N GLN A 33 -30.63 7.10 35.23
CA GLN A 33 -29.67 7.89 34.43
C GLN A 33 -28.56 7.01 33.85
N HIS A 34 -28.06 6.04 34.60
CA HIS A 34 -27.03 5.11 34.13
C HIS A 34 -27.59 4.03 33.19
N TRP A 35 -28.81 3.55 33.46
CA TRP A 35 -29.51 2.51 32.69
C TRP A 35 -30.05 3.04 31.35
N ASP A 36 -30.57 4.27 31.31
CA ASP A 36 -30.96 4.97 30.06
C ASP A 36 -29.72 5.32 29.22
N LEU A 37 -28.51 5.28 29.80
CA LEU A 37 -27.25 5.38 29.06
C LEU A 37 -26.83 4.06 28.42
N GLU A 38 -27.13 2.93 29.07
CA GLU A 38 -26.72 1.59 28.64
C GLU A 38 -27.74 0.94 27.69
N GLN A 39 -29.03 1.28 27.80
CA GLN A 39 -30.11 0.79 26.91
C GLN A 39 -30.41 1.71 25.71
N LYS A 40 -29.80 2.90 25.59
CA LYS A 40 -29.89 3.75 24.38
C LYS A 40 -28.80 3.48 23.34
N LEU A 41 -28.68 2.22 22.95
CA LEU A 41 -28.23 1.83 21.62
C LEU A 41 -29.08 0.70 21.06
N SER A 42 -30.20 1.10 20.46
CA SER A 42 -30.93 0.49 19.32
C SER A 42 -32.34 1.09 19.40
N PHE A 43 -32.69 2.17 18.71
CA PHE A 43 -33.57 2.13 17.52
C PHE A 43 -33.76 3.54 16.94
N LEU A 44 -32.88 4.49 17.25
CA LEU A 44 -32.87 5.81 16.60
C LEU A 44 -31.51 6.00 15.91
N PRO A 45 -31.48 6.30 14.60
CA PRO A 45 -30.23 6.59 13.90
C PRO A 45 -29.71 7.92 14.45
N ARG A 46 -28.79 7.83 15.41
CA ARG A 46 -28.02 8.96 15.90
C ARG A 46 -27.31 9.56 14.68
N LYS A 47 -27.70 10.78 14.28
CA LYS A 47 -26.93 11.62 13.36
C LYS A 47 -25.54 11.76 13.97
N GLN A 48 -24.64 10.90 13.50
CA GLN A 48 -23.23 10.96 13.80
C GLN A 48 -22.69 12.05 12.87
N ASP A 49 -22.47 13.26 13.39
CA ASP A 49 -21.55 14.23 12.79
C ASP A 49 -20.09 13.74 12.95
N GLU A 50 -19.84 12.47 12.68
CA GLU A 50 -18.59 12.06 12.11
C GLU A 50 -18.80 12.25 10.63
N LYS A 51 -18.46 13.44 10.11
CA LYS A 51 -18.14 13.52 8.68
C LYS A 51 -17.18 12.35 8.47
N PRO A 52 -17.51 11.33 7.66
CA PRO A 52 -16.47 10.43 7.21
C PRO A 52 -15.39 11.37 6.72
N ARG A 53 -14.13 11.16 7.14
CA ARG A 53 -13.02 11.77 6.42
C ARG A 53 -13.19 11.23 5.01
N GLN A 54 -13.97 11.95 4.21
CA GLN A 54 -14.20 11.69 2.81
C GLN A 54 -12.80 11.87 2.30
N ARG A 55 -12.07 10.75 2.17
CA ARG A 55 -10.84 10.72 1.42
C ARG A 55 -11.23 11.47 0.16
N PRO A 56 -10.64 12.65 -0.09
CA PRO A 56 -11.13 13.52 -1.15
C PRO A 56 -11.35 12.62 -2.34
N VAL A 57 -12.51 12.74 -2.99
CA VAL A 57 -12.82 11.94 -4.18
C VAL A 57 -11.77 12.32 -5.20
N VAL A 58 -10.63 11.64 -5.16
CA VAL A 58 -9.57 11.80 -6.10
C VAL A 58 -10.13 11.13 -7.32
N LEU A 59 -10.55 11.95 -8.28
CA LEU A 59 -10.70 11.52 -9.65
C LEU A 59 -9.33 10.99 -10.09
N ARG A 60 -9.06 9.71 -9.80
CA ARG A 60 -7.92 9.02 -10.39
C ARG A 60 -8.07 9.22 -11.88
N LYS A 61 -7.04 9.78 -12.52
CA LYS A 61 -6.99 9.84 -13.98
C LYS A 61 -7.43 8.48 -14.49
N ARG A 62 -8.45 8.47 -15.36
CA ARG A 62 -8.91 7.26 -16.03
C ARG A 62 -7.66 6.53 -16.50
N ARG A 63 -7.50 5.26 -16.13
CA ARG A 63 -6.36 4.43 -16.55
C ARG A 63 -6.27 4.55 -18.07
N GLN A 64 -5.37 5.38 -18.56
CA GLN A 64 -5.04 5.41 -19.97
C GLN A 64 -4.32 4.11 -20.21
N ARG A 65 -4.96 3.25 -21.01
CA ARG A 65 -4.31 2.05 -21.50
C ARG A 65 -3.25 2.54 -22.48
N VAL A 66 -2.06 2.84 -21.97
CA VAL A 66 -0.88 3.10 -22.79
C VAL A 66 -0.75 1.85 -23.65
N ARG A 67 -1.09 1.99 -24.94
CA ARG A 67 -0.84 0.93 -25.90
C ARG A 67 0.64 0.99 -26.18
N SER A 68 1.38 -0.03 -25.78
CA SER A 68 2.76 -0.20 -26.21
C SER A 68 2.76 -0.23 -27.74
N SER A 69 3.37 0.76 -28.37
CA SER A 69 3.62 0.80 -29.81
C SER A 69 4.74 -0.16 -30.24
N VAL A 70 5.28 -0.93 -29.29
CA VAL A 70 6.52 -1.68 -29.43
C VAL A 70 6.25 -3.11 -29.89
N ASN A 71 7.04 -3.58 -30.84
CA ASN A 71 6.92 -4.90 -31.44
C ASN A 71 7.63 -5.98 -30.60
N TRP A 72 6.94 -6.47 -29.56
CA TRP A 72 7.46 -7.54 -28.69
C TRP A 72 7.74 -8.87 -29.38
N LYS A 73 7.07 -9.15 -30.51
CA LYS A 73 7.34 -10.37 -31.27
C LYS A 73 8.71 -10.31 -31.93
N LEU A 74 9.03 -9.18 -32.56
CA LEU A 74 10.34 -8.99 -33.18
C LEU A 74 11.44 -8.95 -32.13
N PHE A 75 11.20 -8.28 -31.00
CA PHE A 75 12.13 -8.29 -29.87
C PHE A 75 12.44 -9.72 -29.41
N ALA A 76 11.41 -10.53 -29.12
CA ALA A 76 11.61 -11.91 -28.67
C ALA A 76 12.37 -12.77 -29.69
N TYR A 77 12.13 -12.56 -30.98
CA TYR A 77 12.86 -13.23 -32.05
C TYR A 77 14.34 -12.84 -32.07
N GLN A 78 14.62 -11.56 -31.90
CA GLN A 78 15.96 -11.00 -32.02
C GLN A 78 16.79 -11.14 -30.73
N PHE A 79 16.12 -11.33 -29.58
CA PHE A 79 16.72 -11.52 -28.26
C PHE A 79 17.61 -12.78 -28.18
N GLY A 80 17.21 -13.85 -28.87
CA GLY A 80 17.96 -15.11 -28.93
C GLY A 80 19.16 -15.09 -29.89
N ARG A 81 19.38 -13.99 -30.63
CA ARG A 81 20.54 -13.85 -31.50
C ARG A 81 21.66 -13.11 -30.78
N ASP A 82 22.90 -13.35 -31.19
CA ASP A 82 24.05 -12.56 -30.76
C ASP A 82 24.13 -11.29 -31.61
N HIS A 83 24.35 -10.16 -30.95
CA HIS A 83 24.61 -8.88 -31.62
C HIS A 83 25.92 -8.32 -31.11
N SER A 84 26.75 -7.88 -32.04
CA SER A 84 28.06 -7.32 -31.72
C SER A 84 28.31 -6.13 -32.63
N GLN A 85 27.54 -5.07 -32.39
CA GLN A 85 27.71 -3.78 -33.06
C GLN A 85 28.50 -2.85 -32.14
N ALA A 86 29.19 -1.84 -32.68
CA ALA A 86 30.00 -0.97 -31.84
C ALA A 86 29.22 -0.26 -30.72
N ASP A 87 27.93 0.00 -30.91
CA ASP A 87 27.02 0.60 -29.91
C ASP A 87 26.30 -0.44 -29.03
N LEU A 88 26.23 -1.70 -29.48
CA LEU A 88 25.49 -2.77 -28.80
C LEU A 88 26.31 -4.07 -28.75
N LEU A 89 26.75 -4.41 -27.54
CA LEU A 89 27.32 -5.71 -27.23
C LEU A 89 26.27 -6.59 -26.54
N TRP A 90 25.70 -7.53 -27.29
CA TRP A 90 24.76 -8.54 -26.84
C TRP A 90 25.30 -9.93 -27.12
N ASN A 91 26.08 -10.43 -26.17
CA ASN A 91 26.67 -11.77 -26.19
C ASN A 91 25.91 -12.74 -25.25
N GLU A 92 26.28 -14.01 -25.27
CA GLU A 92 25.69 -15.02 -24.38
C GLU A 92 25.82 -14.65 -22.89
N LYS A 93 26.96 -14.11 -22.46
CA LYS A 93 27.16 -13.70 -21.06
C LYS A 93 26.21 -12.58 -20.63
N THR A 94 26.05 -11.54 -21.44
CA THR A 94 25.13 -10.42 -21.18
C THR A 94 23.67 -10.89 -21.19
N ARG A 95 23.33 -11.90 -22.00
CA ARG A 95 22.02 -12.57 -21.92
C ARG A 95 21.81 -13.29 -20.59
N GLU A 96 22.81 -14.03 -20.14
CA GLU A 96 22.76 -14.72 -18.85
C GLU A 96 22.65 -13.73 -17.69
N GLU A 97 23.45 -12.67 -17.68
CA GLU A 97 23.39 -11.59 -16.69
C GLU A 97 21.99 -10.93 -16.67
N PHE A 98 21.43 -10.62 -17.85
CA PHE A 98 20.07 -10.11 -17.97
C PHE A 98 19.03 -11.09 -17.39
N ARG A 99 19.15 -12.37 -17.73
CA ARG A 99 18.23 -13.41 -17.25
C ARG A 99 18.29 -13.54 -15.73
N LEU A 100 19.49 -13.59 -15.15
CA LEU A 100 19.69 -13.68 -13.71
C LEU A 100 19.12 -12.47 -12.98
N ALA A 101 19.31 -11.27 -13.53
CA ALA A 101 18.75 -10.04 -12.95
C ALA A 101 17.22 -10.05 -12.95
N ILE A 102 16.59 -10.45 -14.07
CA ILE A 102 15.13 -10.57 -14.18
C ILE A 102 14.57 -11.65 -13.23
N GLU A 103 15.24 -12.80 -13.15
CA GLU A 103 14.84 -13.85 -12.21
C GLU A 103 14.97 -13.40 -10.75
N GLY A 104 16.01 -12.62 -10.43
CA GLY A 104 16.19 -12.00 -9.12
C GLY A 104 15.08 -11.03 -8.76
N GLU A 105 14.74 -10.12 -9.68
CA GLU A 105 13.62 -9.17 -9.51
C GLU A 105 12.27 -9.88 -9.36
N LEU A 106 12.02 -10.92 -10.16
CA LEU A 106 10.77 -11.68 -10.04
C LEU A 106 10.64 -12.33 -8.65
N ARG A 107 11.74 -12.87 -8.12
CA ARG A 107 11.77 -13.43 -6.76
C ARG A 107 11.58 -12.34 -5.71
N ALA A 108 12.23 -11.19 -5.86
CA ALA A 108 12.06 -10.06 -4.94
C ALA A 108 10.59 -9.59 -4.91
N LEU A 109 9.98 -9.41 -6.08
CA LEU A 109 8.56 -9.03 -6.21
C LEU A 109 7.63 -10.08 -5.58
N GLN A 110 7.93 -11.37 -5.78
CA GLN A 110 7.14 -12.44 -5.17
C GLN A 110 7.26 -12.44 -3.64
N ASN A 111 8.46 -12.22 -3.11
CA ASN A 111 8.68 -12.10 -1.67
C ASN A 111 7.95 -10.88 -1.09
N GLU A 112 8.01 -9.72 -1.76
CA GLU A 112 7.27 -8.52 -1.35
C GLU A 112 5.76 -8.78 -1.30
N LYS A 113 5.25 -9.52 -2.29
CA LYS A 113 3.83 -9.91 -2.36
C LYS A 113 3.43 -10.84 -1.21
N GLU A 114 4.31 -11.73 -0.78
CA GLU A 114 4.06 -12.62 0.36
C GLU A 114 4.17 -11.86 1.70
N GLN A 115 5.05 -10.86 1.79
CA GLN A 115 5.24 -10.05 2.98
C GLN A 115 4.13 -9.01 3.18
N ALA A 116 3.52 -8.52 2.11
CA ALA A 116 2.51 -7.49 2.17
C ALA A 116 1.15 -8.01 2.65
N ALA A 117 0.42 -7.16 3.37
CA ALA A 117 -0.96 -7.43 3.73
C ALA A 117 -1.83 -7.57 2.47
N SER A 118 -2.84 -8.45 2.52
CA SER A 118 -3.71 -8.78 1.38
C SER A 118 -4.45 -7.60 0.74
N ASP A 119 -4.54 -6.47 1.45
CA ASP A 119 -5.23 -5.25 1.00
C ASP A 119 -4.33 -4.29 0.19
N VAL A 120 -3.02 -4.58 0.08
CA VAL A 120 -2.08 -3.72 -0.67
C VAL A 120 -1.79 -4.34 -2.05
N PRO A 121 -2.26 -3.74 -3.16
CA PRO A 121 -1.94 -4.22 -4.49
C PRO A 121 -0.49 -3.87 -4.84
N ILE A 122 0.37 -4.88 -4.97
CA ILE A 122 1.74 -4.73 -5.48
C ILE A 122 1.75 -4.86 -7.00
N SER A 123 2.52 -4.00 -7.66
CA SER A 123 2.76 -4.05 -9.10
C SER A 123 4.23 -3.83 -9.39
N TRP A 124 4.76 -4.51 -10.40
CA TRP A 124 6.14 -4.35 -10.82
C TRP A 124 6.43 -2.97 -11.42
N ASN A 125 7.45 -2.29 -10.91
CA ASN A 125 7.94 -1.02 -11.42
C ASN A 125 9.04 -1.21 -12.48
N HIS A 126 8.64 -1.49 -13.72
CA HIS A 126 9.58 -1.67 -14.82
C HIS A 126 10.41 -0.44 -15.18
N THR A 127 10.03 0.78 -14.76
CA THR A 127 10.79 2.00 -15.10
C THR A 127 12.02 2.21 -14.23
N GLU A 128 12.04 1.63 -13.04
CA GLU A 128 13.19 1.68 -12.12
C GLU A 128 14.15 0.50 -12.32
N PHE A 129 13.71 -0.51 -13.07
CA PHE A 129 14.54 -1.68 -13.34
C PHE A 129 15.72 -1.31 -14.23
N MET A 130 16.92 -1.43 -13.68
CA MET A 130 18.18 -1.22 -14.38
C MET A 130 19.12 -2.37 -14.05
N ILE A 131 19.78 -2.91 -15.07
CA ILE A 131 20.75 -3.99 -14.93
C ILE A 131 22.16 -3.39 -15.01
N ARG A 132 23.01 -3.78 -14.07
CA ARG A 132 24.46 -3.58 -14.19
C ARG A 132 25.04 -4.84 -14.80
N TYR A 133 25.86 -4.69 -15.83
CA TYR A 133 26.55 -5.79 -16.51
C TYR A 133 28.03 -5.76 -16.09
N PRO A 134 28.47 -6.64 -15.16
CA PRO A 134 29.88 -6.76 -14.80
C PRO A 134 30.75 -7.10 -16.01
N SER A 135 30.28 -7.99 -16.87
CA SER A 135 31.02 -8.40 -18.09
C SER A 135 31.35 -7.24 -19.03
N LEU A 136 30.54 -6.19 -19.06
CA LEU A 136 30.77 -5.01 -19.91
C LEU A 136 31.73 -4.00 -19.29
N GLN A 137 32.05 -4.11 -17.99
CA GLN A 137 33.00 -3.21 -17.33
C GLN A 137 34.45 -3.53 -17.68
N ASP A 138 34.72 -4.78 -18.04
CA ASP A 138 36.05 -5.25 -18.44
C ASP A 138 36.39 -4.86 -19.89
N GLU A 139 35.41 -4.42 -20.69
CA GLU A 139 35.58 -4.06 -22.11
C GLU A 139 35.98 -2.58 -22.27
N VAL A 140 36.92 -2.31 -23.18
CA VAL A 140 37.40 -0.95 -23.46
C VAL A 140 36.41 -0.19 -24.34
N LYS A 141 35.95 0.97 -23.86
CA LYS A 141 35.02 1.85 -24.57
C LYS A 141 35.56 3.26 -24.76
N ILE A 142 35.20 3.89 -25.88
CA ILE A 142 35.40 5.31 -26.15
C ILE A 142 34.02 5.94 -26.31
N GLY A 143 33.60 6.75 -25.33
CA GLY A 143 32.22 7.22 -25.25
C GLY A 143 31.25 6.05 -25.10
N ASP A 144 30.35 5.91 -26.07
CA ASP A 144 29.32 4.86 -26.13
C ASP A 144 29.70 3.68 -27.03
N TYR A 145 30.93 3.67 -27.58
CA TYR A 145 31.36 2.66 -28.54
C TYR A 145 32.40 1.69 -27.97
N TYR A 146 32.22 0.40 -28.24
CA TYR A 146 33.16 -0.67 -27.91
C TYR A 146 34.30 -0.73 -28.93
N LEU A 147 35.53 -0.49 -28.48
CA LEU A 147 36.68 -0.32 -29.36
C LEU A 147 36.99 -1.59 -30.18
N ARG A 148 36.86 -2.76 -29.54
CA ARG A 148 37.06 -4.05 -30.21
C ARG A 148 36.10 -4.23 -31.39
N LEU A 149 34.85 -3.81 -31.24
CA LEU A 149 33.83 -3.96 -32.27
C LEU A 149 34.02 -2.93 -33.39
N LEU A 150 34.35 -1.67 -33.03
CA LEU A 150 34.73 -0.65 -34.02
C LEU A 150 35.88 -1.10 -34.92
N LEU A 151 36.91 -1.73 -34.34
CA LEU A 151 38.06 -2.22 -35.10
C LEU A 151 37.76 -3.45 -35.96
N GLN A 152 36.69 -4.18 -35.63
CA GLN A 152 36.30 -5.41 -36.32
C GLN A 152 35.29 -5.16 -37.44
N GLU A 153 34.52 -4.07 -37.35
CA GLU A 153 33.63 -3.61 -38.42
C GLU A 153 34.47 -3.13 -39.61
N ALA A 154 34.23 -3.72 -40.79
CA ALA A 154 34.75 -3.18 -42.05
C ALA A 154 33.92 -1.95 -42.46
N ASP A 155 34.50 -1.07 -43.28
CA ASP A 155 33.89 0.21 -43.70
C ASP A 155 32.42 0.07 -44.20
N ASP A 156 32.06 -1.07 -44.80
CA ASP A 156 30.71 -1.34 -45.34
C ASP A 156 29.66 -1.68 -44.27
N THR A 157 30.07 -2.13 -43.08
CA THR A 157 29.21 -2.50 -41.95
C THR A 157 29.32 -1.55 -40.76
N ALA A 158 30.08 -0.47 -40.93
CA ALA A 158 30.39 0.47 -39.86
C ALA A 158 29.12 1.08 -39.29
N THR A 159 29.00 1.01 -37.96
CA THR A 159 27.95 1.71 -37.23
C THR A 159 28.08 3.21 -37.46
N PRO A 160 27.01 3.90 -37.89
CA PRO A 160 27.07 5.33 -38.15
C PRO A 160 27.34 6.07 -36.85
N ILE A 161 28.49 6.74 -36.78
CA ILE A 161 28.92 7.50 -35.61
C ILE A 161 28.08 8.77 -35.55
N HIS A 162 27.10 8.81 -34.63
CA HIS A 162 26.31 10.00 -34.37
C HIS A 162 27.08 10.91 -33.41
N ASN A 163 27.51 12.06 -33.91
CA ASN A 163 28.05 13.11 -33.07
C ASN A 163 26.87 13.83 -32.36
N PRO A 164 26.92 14.03 -31.02
CA PRO A 164 25.86 14.73 -30.30
C PRO A 164 25.70 16.19 -30.73
#